data_AF-A0AAP0NUM6-F1
#
_entry.id   AF-A0AAP0NUM6-F1
#
_cell.length_a   1.000
_cell.length_b   1.000
_cell.length_c   1.000
_cell.angle_alpha   90.00
_cell.angle_beta   90.00
_cell.angle_gamma   90.00
#
_symmetry.space_group_name_H-M   'P 1'
#
loop_
_entity.id
_entity.type
_entity.pdbx_description
1 polymer ?
#
loop_
_entity_poly.entity_id
_entity_poly.type
_entity_poly.pdbx_seq_one_letter_code
_entity_poly.pdbx_strand_id
1 'polypeptide(L)'
;MKFYNEFLELNYFSASSNDLRLNSDGSAVNPGAFQQQIRGDSNLMAQLLQSDPELAQAVLGNDLNRLQTMLKERHKQRSELKRRQEEELALMYADPFDVEAQRKIEAAIRQKGIDENWATALEYNPEAFARVVMLYVDMEVNEVPLKAFVDSGAQSTIISKSCAERCGLLRLLDERYKGVAHGVGQSDTKKDIPSRFLDEERYLNKESGSAPVFCTKSSII
;
A
#
# COMPACT_ATOMS: atom_id res chain seq x y z
N MET A 1 15.67 -10.42 3.96
CA MET A 1 15.33 -11.84 4.26
C MET A 1 14.80 -12.01 5.70
N LYS A 2 14.06 -11.02 6.22
CA LYS A 2 13.43 -11.03 7.56
C LYS A 2 11.94 -11.40 7.53
N PHE A 3 11.41 -11.82 6.39
CA PHE A 3 9.98 -12.10 6.20
C PHE A 3 9.60 -13.58 6.13
N TYR A 4 10.55 -14.50 6.41
CA TYR A 4 10.28 -15.94 6.39
C TYR A 4 10.43 -16.64 7.75
N ASN A 5 10.75 -15.91 8.83
CA ASN A 5 11.09 -16.53 10.11
C ASN A 5 10.23 -16.09 11.31
N GLU A 6 9.09 -15.42 11.11
CA GLU A 6 8.34 -14.86 12.24
C GLU A 6 6.85 -15.22 12.27
N PHE A 7 6.42 -16.25 11.54
CA PHE A 7 4.99 -16.64 11.50
C PHE A 7 4.65 -18.00 12.14
N LEU A 8 5.62 -18.68 12.78
CA LEU A 8 5.35 -19.93 13.50
C LEU A 8 6.15 -20.06 14.81
N GLU A 9 6.40 -18.94 15.50
CA GLU A 9 6.66 -18.97 16.95
C GLU A 9 5.36 -18.62 17.69
N LEU A 10 4.78 -19.66 18.29
CA LEU A 10 3.95 -19.67 19.50
C LEU A 10 3.41 -18.30 19.97
N ASN A 11 2.15 -17.99 19.65
CA ASN A 11 1.13 -17.52 20.61
C ASN A 11 -0.18 -17.15 19.89
N TYR A 12 -0.99 -18.15 19.54
CA TYR A 12 -2.45 -17.99 19.40
C TYR A 12 -3.14 -19.33 19.66
N PHE A 13 -2.93 -19.88 20.86
CA PHE A 13 -3.80 -20.92 21.42
C PHE A 13 -4.13 -20.56 22.87
N SER A 14 -4.88 -19.48 23.04
CA SER A 14 -5.60 -19.26 24.30
C SER A 14 -6.98 -19.94 24.20
N ALA A 15 -7.01 -21.26 24.36
CA ALA A 15 -8.21 -22.00 24.80
C ALA A 15 -7.85 -23.45 25.19
N SER A 16 -7.65 -23.64 26.48
CA SER A 16 -7.84 -24.85 27.31
C SER A 16 -8.39 -26.15 26.67
N SER A 17 -7.63 -26.86 25.85
CA SER A 17 -7.86 -28.31 25.61
C SER A 17 -6.54 -29.03 25.32
N ASN A 18 -6.14 -29.95 26.21
CA ASN A 18 -4.96 -30.81 26.03
C ASN A 18 -5.00 -31.65 24.73
N ASP A 19 -6.16 -31.70 24.07
CA ASP A 19 -6.47 -32.53 22.92
C ASP A 19 -5.80 -32.12 21.59
N LEU A 20 -5.22 -30.92 21.51
CA LEU A 20 -4.62 -30.38 20.28
C LEU A 20 -3.09 -30.46 20.26
N ARG A 21 -2.51 -31.03 21.31
CA ARG A 21 -1.07 -31.15 21.44
C ARG A 21 -0.54 -32.21 20.49
N LEU A 22 0.67 -32.00 20.00
CA LEU A 22 1.44 -33.03 19.31
C LEU A 22 2.40 -33.70 20.30
N ASN A 23 2.61 -34.99 20.11
CA ASN A 23 3.65 -35.78 20.78
C ASN A 23 5.04 -35.41 20.21
N SER A 24 6.09 -35.87 20.88
CA SER A 24 7.48 -35.65 20.44
C SER A 24 7.80 -36.25 19.06
N ASP A 25 7.04 -37.26 18.62
CA ASP A 25 7.16 -37.87 17.30
C ASP A 25 6.32 -37.16 16.23
N GLY A 26 5.58 -36.11 16.59
CA GLY A 26 4.72 -35.34 15.70
C GLY A 26 3.28 -35.83 15.59
N SER A 27 2.92 -36.96 16.20
CA SER A 27 1.51 -37.40 16.24
C SER A 27 0.62 -36.48 17.07
N ALA A 28 -0.66 -36.32 16.70
CA ALA A 28 -1.60 -35.64 17.58
C ALA A 28 -1.98 -36.52 18.77
N VAL A 29 -1.98 -35.94 19.98
CA VAL A 29 -2.36 -36.60 21.24
C VAL A 29 -3.81 -37.11 21.15
N ASN A 30 -4.71 -36.32 20.55
CA ASN A 30 -6.07 -36.72 20.23
C ASN A 30 -6.35 -36.50 18.73
N PRO A 31 -6.20 -37.53 17.87
CA PRO A 31 -6.40 -37.38 16.42
C PRO A 31 -7.78 -36.87 16.04
N GLY A 32 -8.82 -37.30 16.75
CA GLY A 32 -10.20 -36.94 16.44
C GLY A 32 -10.48 -35.46 16.73
N ALA A 33 -10.07 -34.99 17.91
CA ALA A 33 -10.21 -33.58 18.27
C ALA A 33 -9.37 -32.66 17.37
N PHE A 34 -8.13 -33.06 17.07
CA PHE A 34 -7.26 -32.35 16.14
C PHE A 34 -7.89 -32.22 14.75
N GLN A 35 -8.44 -33.30 14.21
CA GLN A 35 -9.10 -33.31 12.91
C GLN A 35 -10.34 -32.40 12.90
N GLN A 36 -11.19 -32.50 13.92
CA GLN A 36 -12.41 -31.69 14.03
C GLN A 36 -12.10 -30.19 14.11
N GLN A 37 -11.04 -29.82 14.82
CA GLN A 37 -10.65 -28.43 14.90
C GLN A 37 -10.18 -27.87 13.57
N ILE A 38 -9.33 -28.60 12.84
CA ILE A 38 -8.86 -28.11 11.53
C ILE A 38 -10.03 -28.00 10.54
N ARG A 39 -11.00 -28.93 10.60
CA ARG A 39 -12.24 -28.82 9.81
C ARG A 39 -13.10 -27.63 10.23
N GLY A 40 -13.10 -27.29 11.51
CA GLY A 40 -13.86 -26.18 12.08
C GLY A 40 -13.27 -24.81 11.77
N ASP A 41 -11.98 -24.74 11.42
CA ASP A 41 -11.30 -23.51 11.05
C ASP A 41 -11.10 -23.39 9.53
N SER A 42 -11.94 -22.56 8.90
CA SER A 42 -11.89 -22.34 7.45
C SER A 42 -10.57 -21.72 6.96
N ASN A 43 -9.88 -20.93 7.79
CA ASN A 43 -8.65 -20.26 7.38
C ASN A 43 -7.48 -21.25 7.41
N LEU A 44 -7.38 -22.05 8.48
CA LEU A 44 -6.38 -23.11 8.58
C LEU A 44 -6.58 -24.16 7.47
N MET A 45 -7.81 -24.53 7.18
CA MET A 45 -8.11 -25.50 6.11
C MET A 45 -7.72 -24.96 4.73
N ALA A 46 -7.99 -23.69 4.43
CA ALA A 46 -7.60 -23.06 3.17
C ALA A 46 -6.07 -23.00 3.02
N GLN A 47 -5.36 -22.65 4.09
CA GLN A 47 -3.89 -22.65 4.11
C GLN A 47 -3.32 -24.05 3.92
N LEU A 48 -3.93 -25.06 4.55
CA LEU A 48 -3.50 -26.46 4.41
C LEU A 48 -3.72 -26.97 2.99
N LEU A 49 -4.84 -26.64 2.35
CA LEU A 49 -5.09 -27.00 0.94
C LEU A 49 -4.06 -26.40 -0.03
N GLN A 50 -3.55 -25.20 0.27
CA GLN A 50 -2.55 -24.54 -0.56
C GLN A 50 -1.13 -25.07 -0.32
N SER A 51 -0.78 -25.34 0.94
CA SER A 51 0.58 -25.71 1.35
C SER A 51 0.84 -27.21 1.35
N ASP A 52 -0.16 -28.02 1.71
CA ASP A 52 -0.08 -29.48 1.82
C ASP A 52 -1.41 -30.15 1.44
N PRO A 53 -1.71 -30.24 0.13
CA PRO A 53 -2.98 -30.79 -0.37
C PRO A 53 -3.23 -32.23 0.08
N GLU A 54 -2.17 -32.99 0.34
CA GLU A 54 -2.27 -34.40 0.75
C GLU A 54 -2.73 -34.52 2.21
N LEU A 55 -2.16 -33.71 3.11
CA LEU A 55 -2.56 -33.69 4.51
C LEU A 55 -3.97 -33.11 4.68
N ALA A 56 -4.33 -32.12 3.86
CA ALA A 56 -5.70 -31.60 3.79
C ALA A 56 -6.72 -32.70 3.47
N GLN A 57 -6.43 -33.58 2.51
CA GLN A 57 -7.30 -34.71 2.18
C GLN A 57 -7.42 -35.72 3.34
N ALA A 58 -6.32 -35.98 4.05
CA ALA A 58 -6.35 -36.85 5.23
C ALA A 58 -7.17 -36.23 6.39
N VAL A 59 -7.16 -34.91 6.54
CA VAL A 59 -8.01 -34.20 7.50
C VAL A 59 -9.49 -34.29 7.09
N LEU A 60 -9.84 -34.21 5.81
CA LEU A 60 -11.23 -34.33 5.34
C LEU A 60 -11.76 -35.77 5.34
N GLY A 61 -10.89 -36.77 5.19
CA GLY A 61 -11.25 -38.20 5.23
C GLY A 61 -11.50 -38.74 6.64
N ASN A 62 -11.98 -39.98 6.76
CA ASN A 62 -12.30 -40.59 8.07
C ASN A 62 -11.18 -41.47 8.63
N ASP A 63 -10.01 -41.50 8.00
CA ASP A 63 -8.88 -42.36 8.41
C ASP A 63 -7.91 -41.61 9.32
N LEU A 64 -8.13 -41.75 10.63
CA LEU A 64 -7.27 -41.15 11.65
C LEU A 64 -5.87 -41.79 11.70
N ASN A 65 -5.71 -43.06 11.33
CA ASN A 65 -4.41 -43.73 11.34
C ASN A 65 -3.52 -43.20 10.22
N ARG A 66 -4.10 -42.96 9.05
CA ARG A 66 -3.43 -42.30 7.95
C ARG A 66 -3.03 -40.87 8.30
N LEU A 67 -3.94 -40.09 8.89
CA LEU A 67 -3.64 -38.74 9.37
C LEU A 67 -2.44 -38.74 10.35
N GLN A 68 -2.46 -39.65 11.32
CA GLN A 68 -1.39 -39.81 12.31
C GLN A 68 -0.04 -40.17 11.69
N THR A 69 -0.04 -41.06 10.70
CA THR A 69 1.18 -41.45 9.97
C THR A 69 1.77 -40.26 9.21
N MET A 70 0.91 -39.49 8.51
CA MET A 70 1.34 -38.31 7.77
C MET A 70 1.90 -37.23 8.71
N LEU A 71 1.27 -36.97 9.85
CA LEU A 71 1.76 -36.00 10.83
C LEU A 71 3.18 -36.35 11.33
N LYS A 72 3.43 -37.63 11.63
CA LYS A 72 4.76 -38.10 12.05
C LYS A 72 5.81 -37.93 10.95
N GLU A 73 5.45 -38.27 9.71
CA GLU A 73 6.35 -38.14 8.56
C GLU A 73 6.71 -36.67 8.30
N ARG A 74 5.72 -35.77 8.29
CA ARG A 74 5.96 -34.33 8.10
C ARG A 74 6.77 -33.73 9.24
N HIS A 75 6.54 -34.16 10.48
CA HIS A 75 7.34 -33.74 11.62
C HIS A 75 8.82 -34.16 11.47
N LYS A 76 9.06 -35.41 11.06
CA LYS A 76 10.42 -35.92 10.81
C LYS A 76 11.13 -35.13 9.71
N GLN A 77 10.47 -34.95 8.56
CA GLN A 77 11.03 -34.18 7.44
C GLN A 77 11.37 -32.73 7.84
N ARG A 78 10.47 -32.06 8.57
CA ARG A 78 10.69 -30.69 9.04
C ARG A 78 11.83 -30.61 10.05
N SER A 79 11.91 -31.56 10.98
CA SER A 79 12.99 -31.62 11.97
C SER A 79 14.35 -31.83 11.31
N GLU A 80 14.44 -32.72 10.32
CA GLU A 80 15.67 -32.97 9.57
C GLU A 80 16.12 -31.76 8.73
N LEU A 81 15.17 -31.05 8.11
CA LEU A 81 15.46 -29.82 7.37
C LEU A 81 15.96 -28.73 8.30
N LYS A 82 15.30 -28.55 9.45
CA LYS A 82 15.70 -27.56 10.46
C LYS A 82 17.10 -27.85 11.00
N ARG A 83 17.38 -29.11 11.34
CA ARG A 83 18.72 -29.54 11.80
C ARG A 83 19.79 -29.22 10.75
N ARG A 84 19.54 -29.53 9.48
CA ARG A 84 20.47 -29.22 8.38
C ARG A 84 20.72 -27.72 8.24
N GLN A 85 19.68 -26.90 8.33
CA GLN A 85 19.82 -25.44 8.28
C GLN A 85 20.59 -24.90 9.49
N GLU A 86 20.34 -25.42 10.68
CA GLU A 86 21.05 -25.04 11.90
C GLU A 86 22.54 -25.43 11.82
N GLU A 87 22.87 -26.59 11.27
CA GLU A 87 24.26 -27.03 11.04
C GLU A 87 24.98 -26.17 10.00
N GLU A 88 24.31 -25.85 8.89
CA GLU A 88 24.84 -24.94 7.86
C GLU A 88 25.09 -23.55 8.41
N LEU A 89 24.14 -23.02 9.19
CA LEU A 89 24.26 -21.72 9.85
C LEU A 89 25.37 -21.72 10.91
N ALA A 90 25.50 -22.79 11.69
CA ALA A 90 26.57 -22.95 12.67
C ALA A 90 27.95 -23.00 12.01
N LEU A 91 28.08 -23.64 10.85
CA LEU A 91 29.31 -23.63 10.04
C LEU A 91 29.62 -22.22 9.51
N MET A 92 28.62 -21.46 9.05
CA MET A 92 28.79 -20.07 8.62
C MET A 92 29.22 -19.14 9.77
N TYR A 93 28.77 -19.40 11.00
CA TYR A 93 29.16 -18.62 12.19
C TYR A 93 30.42 -19.13 12.90
N ALA A 94 30.95 -20.29 12.52
CA ALA A 94 32.12 -20.88 13.17
C ALA A 94 33.41 -20.08 12.95
N ASP A 95 33.47 -19.22 11.92
CA ASP A 95 34.60 -18.32 11.68
C ASP A 95 34.21 -16.83 11.85
N PRO A 96 34.47 -16.22 13.01
CA PRO A 96 34.20 -14.80 13.26
C PRO A 96 35.08 -13.84 12.43
N PHE A 97 36.05 -14.36 11.66
CA PHE A 97 36.88 -13.59 10.72
C PHE A 97 36.57 -13.92 9.25
N ASP A 98 35.45 -14.59 8.97
CA ASP A 98 35.03 -14.84 7.59
C ASP A 98 34.74 -13.52 6.86
N VAL A 99 35.64 -13.21 5.93
CA VAL A 99 35.60 -12.02 5.06
C VAL A 99 34.31 -12.01 4.22
N GLU A 100 33.73 -13.17 3.90
CA GLU A 100 32.49 -13.24 3.15
C GLU A 100 31.28 -12.80 3.98
N ALA A 101 31.19 -13.22 5.24
CA ALA A 101 30.16 -12.78 6.18
C ALA A 101 30.23 -11.27 6.45
N GLN A 102 31.44 -10.73 6.68
CA GLN A 102 31.64 -9.30 6.83
C GLN A 102 31.25 -8.51 5.57
N ARG A 103 31.60 -9.03 4.37
CA ARG A 103 31.21 -8.41 3.10
C ARG A 103 29.69 -8.42 2.89
N LYS A 104 29.00 -9.50 3.29
CA LYS A 104 27.53 -9.59 3.23
C LYS A 104 26.87 -8.59 4.18
N ILE A 105 27.40 -8.44 5.40
CA ILE A 105 26.92 -7.45 6.37
C ILE A 105 27.14 -6.03 5.84
N GLU A 106 28.33 -5.73 5.31
CA GLU A 106 28.66 -4.42 4.73
C GLU A 106 27.72 -4.08 3.55
N ALA A 107 27.50 -5.03 2.65
CA ALA A 107 26.59 -4.85 1.52
C ALA A 107 25.15 -4.59 1.98
N ALA A 108 24.68 -5.29 3.01
CA ALA A 108 23.35 -5.09 3.57
C ALA A 108 23.19 -3.72 4.23
N ILE A 109 24.20 -3.25 4.97
CA ILE A 109 24.20 -1.90 5.57
C ILE A 109 24.20 -0.82 4.49
N ARG A 110 25.02 -0.99 3.44
CA ARG A 110 25.08 -0.07 2.31
C ARG A 110 23.73 0.03 1.59
N GLN A 111 23.09 -1.11 1.33
CA GLN A 111 21.78 -1.12 0.68
C GLN A 111 20.74 -0.43 1.55
N LYS A 112 20.72 -0.71 2.86
CA LYS A 112 19.81 -0.07 3.82
C LYS A 112 19.95 1.46 3.82
N GLY A 113 21.17 1.98 3.76
CA GLY A 113 21.41 3.43 3.67
C GLY A 113 20.92 4.04 2.36
N ILE A 114 21.05 3.32 1.24
CA ILE A 114 20.51 3.76 -0.06
C ILE A 114 18.98 3.80 0.00
N ASP A 115 18.36 2.76 0.53
CA ASP A 115 16.90 2.64 0.63
C ASP A 115 16.31 3.70 1.56
N GLU A 116 16.95 3.98 2.70
CA GLU A 116 16.56 5.05 3.63
C GLU A 116 16.66 6.43 2.97
N ASN A 117 17.78 6.71 2.30
CA ASN A 117 17.96 7.97 1.59
C ASN A 117 16.95 8.12 0.43
N TRP A 118 16.65 7.02 -0.27
CA TRP A 118 15.65 6.99 -1.33
C TRP A 118 14.24 7.26 -0.79
N ALA A 119 13.87 6.64 0.33
CA ALA A 119 12.59 6.86 0.98
C ALA A 119 12.43 8.32 1.44
N THR A 120 13.46 8.90 2.05
CA THR A 120 13.49 10.33 2.42
C THR A 120 13.38 11.23 1.18
N ALA A 121 14.06 10.88 0.08
CA ALA A 121 13.97 11.66 -1.15
C ALA A 121 12.58 11.61 -1.79
N LEU A 122 11.89 10.47 -1.73
CA LEU A 122 10.49 10.34 -2.15
C LEU A 122 9.54 11.18 -1.29
N GLU A 123 9.76 11.22 0.02
CA GLU A 123 8.91 11.96 0.96
C GLU A 123 9.06 13.48 0.82
N TYR A 124 10.29 13.97 0.73
CA TYR A 124 10.58 15.41 0.75
C TYR A 124 10.79 16.02 -0.64
N ASN A 125 11.08 15.22 -1.66
CA ASN A 125 11.32 15.71 -3.02
C ASN A 125 10.78 14.74 -4.09
N PRO A 126 9.45 14.50 -4.13
CA PRO A 126 8.84 13.59 -5.10
C PRO A 126 9.04 14.06 -6.55
N GLU A 127 9.27 15.35 -6.75
CA GLU A 127 9.49 16.00 -8.06
C GLU A 127 10.82 15.60 -8.73
N ALA A 128 11.81 15.17 -7.95
CA ALA A 128 13.10 14.71 -8.48
C ALA A 128 13.03 13.31 -9.13
N PHE A 129 12.03 12.50 -8.76
CA PHE A 129 11.93 11.08 -9.16
C PHE A 129 10.65 10.73 -9.93
N ALA A 130 9.63 11.59 -9.91
CA ALA A 130 8.42 11.45 -10.70
C ALA A 130 8.13 12.74 -11.47
N ARG A 131 7.77 12.62 -12.76
CA ARG A 131 7.22 13.76 -13.50
C ARG A 131 5.85 14.06 -12.93
N VAL A 132 5.75 15.12 -12.12
CA VAL A 132 4.46 15.64 -11.68
C VAL A 132 3.73 16.19 -12.90
N VAL A 133 2.72 15.46 -13.38
CA VAL A 133 1.85 15.93 -14.45
C VAL A 133 0.75 16.76 -13.81
N MET A 134 0.76 18.06 -14.11
CA MET A 134 -0.30 18.97 -13.68
C MET A 134 -1.60 18.61 -14.41
N LEU A 135 -2.68 18.40 -13.65
CA LEU A 135 -3.97 18.04 -14.21
C LEU A 135 -4.67 19.27 -14.79
N TYR A 136 -5.05 19.20 -16.06
CA TYR A 136 -5.82 20.25 -16.73
C TYR A 136 -7.09 19.67 -17.34
N VAL A 137 -8.16 20.45 -17.30
CA VAL A 137 -9.44 20.13 -17.93
C VAL A 137 -9.84 21.28 -18.86
N ASP A 138 -10.20 20.95 -20.09
CA ASP A 138 -10.77 21.92 -21.03
C ASP A 138 -12.20 22.26 -20.57
N MET A 139 -12.52 23.55 -20.46
CA MET A 139 -13.83 24.05 -20.06
C MET A 139 -14.19 25.32 -20.83
N GLU A 140 -15.44 25.75 -20.70
CA GLU A 140 -15.95 26.94 -21.37
C GLU A 140 -16.74 27.79 -20.38
N VAL A 141 -16.54 29.11 -20.38
CA VAL A 141 -17.31 30.05 -19.56
C VAL A 141 -17.75 31.21 -20.45
N ASN A 142 -19.05 31.45 -20.55
CA ASN A 142 -19.64 32.45 -21.47
C ASN A 142 -19.06 32.33 -22.90
N GLU A 143 -19.06 31.13 -23.48
CA GLU A 143 -18.57 30.87 -24.84
C GLU A 143 -17.05 31.09 -25.03
N VAL A 144 -16.31 31.29 -23.94
CA VAL A 144 -14.85 31.41 -23.97
C VAL A 144 -14.22 30.09 -23.55
N PRO A 145 -13.50 29.37 -24.44
CA PRO A 145 -12.79 28.16 -24.08
C PRO A 145 -11.55 28.49 -23.22
N LEU A 146 -11.32 27.69 -22.17
CA LEU A 146 -10.21 27.83 -21.25
C LEU A 146 -9.76 26.46 -20.70
N LYS A 147 -8.51 26.41 -20.18
CA LYS A 147 -7.97 25.23 -19.51
C LYS A 147 -7.89 25.46 -18.02
N ALA A 148 -8.74 24.79 -17.24
CA ALA A 148 -8.67 24.84 -15.79
C ALA A 148 -7.57 23.93 -15.26
N PHE A 149 -6.90 24.38 -14.19
CA PHE A 149 -5.88 23.62 -13.48
C PHE A 149 -6.53 22.95 -12.27
N VAL A 150 -6.46 21.63 -12.18
CA VAL A 150 -7.15 20.89 -11.11
C VAL A 150 -6.20 20.73 -9.93
N ASP A 151 -6.53 21.38 -8.81
CA ASP A 151 -5.71 21.37 -7.59
C ASP A 151 -6.57 21.09 -6.35
N SER A 152 -6.71 19.81 -6.01
CA SER A 152 -7.43 19.42 -4.80
C SER A 152 -6.88 20.03 -3.52
N GLY A 153 -5.64 20.54 -3.50
CA GLY A 153 -4.97 21.04 -2.31
C GLY A 153 -5.27 22.51 -1.96
N ALA A 154 -5.83 23.29 -2.88
CA ALA A 154 -6.08 24.70 -2.60
C ALA A 154 -7.42 24.88 -1.85
N GLN A 155 -7.68 26.03 -1.20
CA GLN A 155 -8.94 26.32 -0.46
C GLN A 155 -10.14 26.97 -1.22
N SER A 156 -9.91 27.71 -2.31
CA SER A 156 -10.93 28.44 -3.07
C SER A 156 -10.66 28.44 -4.57
N THR A 157 -11.70 28.37 -5.41
CA THR A 157 -11.54 28.54 -6.86
C THR A 157 -11.10 29.94 -7.24
N ILE A 158 -9.98 30.07 -7.96
CA ILE A 158 -9.41 31.38 -8.34
C ILE A 158 -9.49 31.54 -9.84
N ILE A 159 -9.92 32.72 -10.30
CA ILE A 159 -9.84 33.14 -11.70
C ILE A 159 -9.04 34.44 -11.78
N SER A 160 -8.12 34.53 -12.75
CA SER A 160 -7.37 35.77 -12.95
C SER A 160 -8.29 36.89 -13.45
N LYS A 161 -7.99 38.14 -13.07
CA LYS A 161 -8.77 39.31 -13.50
C LYS A 161 -8.90 39.39 -15.02
N SER A 162 -7.81 39.16 -15.75
CA SER A 162 -7.81 39.12 -17.22
C SER A 162 -8.67 38.01 -17.80
N CYS A 163 -8.79 36.86 -17.13
CA CYS A 163 -9.69 35.79 -17.53
C CYS A 163 -11.14 36.16 -17.27
N ALA A 164 -11.44 36.74 -16.10
CA ALA A 164 -12.78 37.23 -15.77
C ALA A 164 -13.25 38.33 -16.71
N GLU A 165 -12.35 39.22 -17.15
CA GLU A 165 -12.60 40.23 -18.19
C GLU A 165 -12.99 39.60 -19.52
N ARG A 166 -12.16 38.66 -20.01
CA ARG A 166 -12.42 37.92 -21.26
C ARG A 166 -13.73 37.15 -21.22
N CYS A 167 -14.05 36.54 -20.08
CA CYS A 167 -15.28 35.78 -19.88
C CYS A 167 -16.49 36.67 -19.55
N GLY A 168 -16.37 38.01 -19.53
CA GLY A 168 -17.49 38.92 -19.25
C GLY A 168 -18.04 38.81 -17.83
N LEU A 169 -17.23 38.34 -16.87
CA LEU A 169 -17.64 38.07 -15.48
C LEU A 169 -17.45 39.26 -14.54
N LEU A 170 -16.80 40.34 -14.98
CA LEU A 170 -16.56 41.51 -14.12
C LEU A 170 -17.83 42.10 -13.48
N ARG A 171 -18.98 42.00 -14.16
CA ARG A 171 -20.27 42.45 -13.65
C ARG A 171 -20.78 41.64 -12.45
N LEU A 172 -20.25 40.43 -12.25
CA LEU A 172 -20.60 39.50 -11.18
C LEU A 172 -19.62 39.57 -10.01
N LEU A 173 -18.59 40.40 -10.13
CA LEU A 173 -17.53 40.56 -9.15
C LEU A 173 -18.05 41.31 -7.93
N ASP A 174 -18.17 40.62 -6.80
CA ASP A 174 -18.56 41.25 -5.54
C ASP A 174 -17.33 41.87 -4.87
N GLU A 175 -17.25 43.20 -4.87
CA GLU A 175 -16.12 43.93 -4.29
C GLU A 175 -16.14 43.99 -2.76
N ARG A 176 -17.22 43.55 -2.11
CA ARG A 176 -17.31 43.52 -0.64
C ARG A 176 -16.44 42.41 -0.05
N TYR A 177 -16.24 41.33 -0.81
CA TYR A 177 -15.35 40.24 -0.45
C TYR A 177 -13.95 40.62 -0.91
N LYS A 178 -13.09 40.98 0.04
CA LYS A 178 -11.68 41.34 -0.19
C LYS A 178 -10.80 40.46 0.69
N GLY A 179 -9.95 39.64 0.07
CA GLY A 179 -8.96 38.81 0.77
C GLY A 179 -7.66 38.71 -0.01
N VAL A 180 -6.58 38.20 0.58
CA VAL A 180 -5.33 37.94 -0.15
C VAL A 180 -5.25 36.44 -0.48
N ALA A 181 -4.93 36.11 -1.74
CA ALA A 181 -4.62 34.74 -2.12
C ALA A 181 -3.15 34.42 -1.83
N HIS A 182 -2.92 33.52 -0.87
CA HIS A 182 -1.59 32.97 -0.61
C HIS A 182 -1.41 31.66 -1.38
N GLY A 183 -0.25 31.46 -2.01
CA GLY A 183 0.13 30.18 -2.66
C GLY A 183 -0.01 30.12 -4.18
N VAL A 184 -0.70 31.08 -4.80
CA VAL A 184 -0.66 31.34 -6.25
C VAL A 184 0.08 32.67 -6.42
N GLY A 185 1.08 32.74 -7.29
CA GLY A 185 2.05 33.85 -7.40
C GLY A 185 1.49 35.22 -6.98
N GLN A 186 2.16 35.87 -6.02
CA GLN A 186 1.72 37.13 -5.41
C GLN A 186 1.17 38.08 -6.47
N SER A 187 -0.13 38.36 -6.45
CA SER A 187 -0.75 39.67 -6.72
C SER A 187 -2.28 39.58 -6.62
N ASP A 188 -2.83 40.59 -5.97
CA ASP A 188 -4.22 41.05 -5.97
C ASP A 188 -5.24 40.43 -5.00
N THR A 189 -6.11 41.34 -4.56
CA THR A 189 -7.24 41.11 -3.67
C THR A 189 -8.25 40.16 -4.32
N LYS A 190 -8.50 39.00 -3.70
CA LYS A 190 -9.62 38.10 -4.02
C LYS A 190 -10.91 38.89 -3.96
N LYS A 191 -11.72 38.75 -5.01
CA LYS A 191 -13.09 39.21 -5.11
C LYS A 191 -13.93 38.03 -5.61
N ASP A 192 -15.15 37.91 -5.12
CA ASP A 192 -15.93 36.69 -5.30
C ASP A 192 -16.89 36.79 -6.49
N ILE A 193 -17.00 35.70 -7.25
CA ILE A 193 -18.02 35.48 -8.29
C ILE A 193 -18.80 34.22 -7.87
N PRO A 194 -20.14 34.28 -7.74
CA PRO A 194 -20.91 33.12 -7.30
C PRO A 194 -20.79 31.93 -8.26
N SER A 195 -20.54 30.73 -7.73
CA SER A 195 -20.25 29.51 -8.50
C SER A 195 -21.35 29.08 -9.47
N ARG A 196 -22.63 29.38 -9.17
CA ARG A 196 -23.80 29.14 -10.05
C ARG A 196 -23.74 29.85 -11.41
N PHE A 197 -22.79 30.77 -11.59
CA PHE A 197 -22.56 31.44 -12.87
C PHE A 197 -21.43 30.79 -13.68
N LEU A 198 -20.88 29.68 -13.18
CA LEU A 198 -19.81 28.89 -13.80
C LEU A 198 -20.35 27.50 -14.21
N ASP A 199 -21.61 27.42 -14.63
CA ASP A 199 -22.31 26.15 -14.85
C ASP A 199 -21.66 25.28 -15.95
N GLU A 200 -21.65 23.99 -15.64
CA GLU A 200 -20.98 22.87 -16.30
C GLU A 200 -21.92 22.21 -17.34
N GLU A 201 -22.05 22.69 -18.57
CA GLU A 201 -22.55 21.82 -19.66
C GLU A 201 -22.08 22.28 -21.05
N ARG A 202 -21.06 21.59 -21.58
CA ARG A 202 -21.01 21.01 -22.95
C ARG A 202 -19.61 20.47 -23.26
N TYR A 203 -19.50 19.14 -23.31
CA TYR A 203 -18.38 18.47 -23.98
C TYR A 203 -18.67 18.37 -25.47
N LEU A 204 -17.76 18.80 -26.33
CA LEU A 204 -17.34 18.04 -27.53
C LEU A 204 -16.08 18.66 -28.16
N ASN A 205 -14.99 17.90 -28.15
CA ASN A 205 -13.76 17.97 -28.97
C ASN A 205 -13.59 19.19 -29.88
N LYS A 206 -12.76 20.17 -29.47
CA LYS A 206 -11.94 20.95 -30.41
C LYS A 206 -10.58 21.32 -29.80
N GLU A 207 -9.52 20.79 -30.39
CA GLU A 207 -8.16 21.28 -30.17
C GLU A 207 -8.05 22.73 -30.65
N SER A 208 -7.65 23.65 -29.77
CA SER A 208 -7.03 24.89 -30.22
C SER A 208 -6.10 25.48 -29.16
N GLY A 209 -4.88 25.77 -29.59
CA GLY A 209 -3.80 26.30 -28.78
C GLY A 209 -4.06 27.74 -28.32
N SER A 210 -4.39 27.89 -27.04
CA SER A 210 -4.20 29.15 -26.32
C SER A 210 -3.62 28.86 -24.93
N ALA A 211 -2.81 29.80 -24.44
CA ALA A 211 -2.01 29.66 -23.22
C ALA A 211 -2.85 29.19 -22.01
N PRO A 212 -2.30 28.33 -21.13
CA PRO A 212 -3.03 27.83 -19.97
C PRO A 212 -3.37 28.99 -19.04
N VAL A 213 -4.66 29.16 -18.75
CA VAL A 213 -5.15 30.20 -17.83
C VAL A 213 -5.62 29.51 -16.56
N PHE A 214 -4.80 29.61 -15.51
CA PHE A 214 -5.00 28.92 -14.24
C PHE A 214 -6.36 29.22 -13.61
N CYS A 215 -7.14 28.17 -13.35
CA CYS A 215 -8.32 28.18 -12.52
C CYS A 215 -8.20 27.04 -11.53
N THR A 216 -7.69 27.28 -10.32
CA THR A 216 -7.46 26.25 -9.29
C THR A 216 -8.78 25.87 -8.62
N LYS A 217 -9.47 24.77 -8.97
CA LYS A 217 -10.62 24.28 -8.16
C LYS A 217 -10.10 23.65 -6.89
N SER A 218 -10.65 24.03 -5.76
CA SER A 218 -9.84 24.15 -4.57
C SER A 218 -10.81 24.06 -3.39
N SER A 219 -10.93 22.86 -2.79
CA SER A 219 -11.84 22.54 -1.69
C SER A 219 -11.31 21.35 -0.88
N ILE A 220 -10.96 21.58 0.39
CA ILE A 220 -10.92 20.55 1.44
C ILE A 220 -11.72 21.08 2.63
N ILE A 221 -12.54 20.20 3.19
CA ILE A 221 -13.42 20.35 4.37
C ILE A 221 -12.61 20.74 5.61
#